data_AF-A0A7W1JTE2-F1
#
_entry.id   AF-A0A7W1JTE2-F1
#
_cell.length_a   1.000
_cell.length_b   1.000
_cell.length_c   1.000
_cell.angle_alpha   90.00
_cell.angle_beta   90.00
_cell.angle_gamma   90.00
#
_symmetry.space_group_name_H-M   'P 1'
#
loop_
_entity.id
_entity.type
_entity.pdbx_description
1 polymer ?
#
loop_
_entity_poly.entity_id
_entity_poly.type
_entity_poly.pdbx_seq_one_letter_code
_entity_poly.pdbx_strand_id
1 'polypeptide(L)'
;RSPARVYREESSDGRGVTGLLAVSEGDEAEIRLVDGRYYVCPWRTRIRILASILSFRESAPEDVAEAFVPEAEVRRAARELASLKRREPSAVPSMLQSPWHVPIRWFVLVDEGERHLVQDGLGGFRLYYWTDIKVAKRRGDRALQVLRRSDLAPVAKLVRDLVQWLGAFSRECVVELDYASVAPLFTWDELDNDHSGQEVQGAISAIGRRGAMKEAAELYQSVAGRWAEARSRELLN
;
A
#
# COMPACT_ATOMS: atom_id res chain seq x y z
N ARG A 1 13.16 23.84 -1.89
CA ARG A 1 11.96 23.13 -2.40
C ARG A 1 12.32 22.67 -3.81
N SER A 2 12.22 21.37 -4.11
CA SER A 2 12.33 20.90 -5.50
C SER A 2 11.19 21.50 -6.32
N PRO A 3 11.41 21.87 -7.61
CA PRO A 3 10.34 22.39 -8.46
C PRO A 3 9.19 21.38 -8.57
N ALA A 4 7.96 21.88 -8.65
CA ALA A 4 6.79 21.03 -8.87
C ALA A 4 6.94 20.33 -10.23
N ARG A 5 6.78 19.00 -10.23
CA ARG A 5 6.79 18.22 -11.47
C ARG A 5 5.52 18.54 -12.26
N VAL A 6 5.69 18.91 -13.52
CA VAL A 6 4.58 19.15 -14.44
C VAL A 6 4.29 17.84 -15.15
N TYR A 7 3.09 17.30 -14.95
CA TYR A 7 2.59 16.12 -15.65
C TYR A 7 1.76 16.58 -16.84
N ARG A 8 1.98 15.96 -18.00
CA ARG A 8 1.18 16.16 -19.22
C ARG A 8 0.54 14.82 -19.57
N GLU A 9 -0.74 14.86 -19.90
CA GLU A 9 -1.42 13.69 -20.46
C GLU A 9 -0.86 13.42 -21.86
N GLU A 10 -0.31 12.22 -22.07
CA GLU A 10 0.12 11.73 -23.38
C GLU A 10 -0.69 10.47 -23.71
N SER A 11 -1.38 10.46 -24.85
CA SER A 11 -2.03 9.27 -25.38
C SER A 11 -0.96 8.29 -25.86
N SER A 12 -0.82 7.14 -25.21
CA SER A 12 0.16 6.13 -25.61
C SER A 12 -0.28 5.41 -26.90
N ASP A 13 0.31 5.78 -28.04
CA ASP A 13 0.32 4.92 -29.22
C ASP A 13 1.16 3.68 -28.88
N GLY A 14 0.52 2.50 -28.80
CA GLY A 14 1.04 1.26 -28.21
C GLY A 14 2.26 0.61 -28.90
N ARG A 15 3.40 1.32 -28.96
CA ARG A 15 4.68 0.87 -29.54
C ARG A 15 5.88 1.13 -28.63
N GLY A 16 5.69 1.17 -27.31
CA GLY A 16 6.79 1.22 -26.33
C GLY A 16 7.34 -0.17 -26.04
N VAL A 17 8.63 -0.38 -26.32
CA VAL A 17 9.35 -1.63 -26.01
C VAL A 17 9.52 -1.76 -24.49
N THR A 18 8.76 -2.66 -23.85
CA THR A 18 8.87 -2.99 -22.42
C THR A 18 10.01 -3.99 -22.20
N GLY A 19 11.17 -3.50 -21.75
CA GLY A 19 12.26 -4.33 -21.25
C GLY A 19 12.45 -4.11 -19.75
N LEU A 20 12.86 -5.14 -19.00
CA LEU A 20 13.12 -5.10 -17.54
C LEU A 20 14.13 -3.99 -17.10
N LEU A 21 14.85 -3.40 -18.07
CA LEU A 21 15.85 -2.35 -17.88
C LEU A 21 15.58 -1.09 -18.73
N ALA A 22 14.50 -1.05 -19.52
CA ALA A 22 14.10 0.12 -20.31
C ALA A 22 12.84 0.71 -19.67
N VAL A 23 13.03 1.48 -18.60
CA VAL A 23 12.00 2.42 -18.15
C VAL A 23 12.09 3.61 -19.11
N SER A 24 11.01 3.91 -19.82
CA SER A 24 10.88 5.14 -20.60
C SER A 24 11.34 6.32 -19.74
N GLU A 25 12.14 7.23 -20.29
CA GLU A 25 12.55 8.45 -19.59
C GLU A 25 11.32 9.34 -19.35
N GLY A 26 10.61 9.07 -18.26
CA GLY A 26 9.43 9.79 -17.78
C GLY A 26 8.86 9.10 -16.54
N ASP A 27 8.76 9.81 -15.42
CA ASP A 27 7.98 9.30 -14.27
C ASP A 27 6.49 9.54 -14.58
N GLU A 28 5.80 8.49 -15.04
CA GLU A 28 4.34 8.49 -15.20
C GLU A 28 3.63 8.74 -13.85
N ALA A 29 2.33 9.01 -13.89
CA ALA A 29 1.53 9.20 -12.68
C ALA A 29 0.09 8.73 -12.89
N GLU A 30 -0.50 8.20 -11.82
CA GLU A 30 -1.95 8.07 -11.73
C GLU A 30 -2.54 9.43 -11.36
N ILE A 31 -3.58 9.83 -12.08
CA ILE A 31 -4.24 11.13 -11.90
C ILE A 31 -5.72 10.89 -11.61
N ARG A 32 -6.24 11.56 -10.58
CA ARG A 32 -7.68 11.61 -10.29
C ARG A 32 -8.15 13.05 -10.18
N LEU A 33 -9.28 13.36 -10.83
CA LEU A 33 -10.00 14.62 -10.65
C LEU A 33 -11.14 14.40 -9.65
N VAL A 34 -11.11 15.09 -8.51
CA VAL A 34 -12.18 15.07 -7.50
C VAL A 34 -12.55 16.50 -7.18
N ASP A 35 -13.82 16.86 -7.31
CA ASP A 35 -14.35 18.21 -7.03
C ASP A 35 -13.53 19.34 -7.66
N GLY A 36 -13.10 19.17 -8.91
CA GLY A 36 -12.31 20.16 -9.64
C GLY A 36 -10.83 20.23 -9.23
N ARG A 37 -10.36 19.35 -8.33
CA ARG A 37 -8.96 19.26 -7.90
C ARG A 37 -8.30 18.00 -8.47
N TYR A 38 -7.13 18.19 -9.09
CA TYR A 38 -6.27 17.08 -9.51
C TYR A 38 -5.46 16.54 -8.33
N TYR A 39 -5.52 15.23 -8.15
CA TYR A 39 -4.65 14.45 -7.31
C TYR A 39 -3.72 13.64 -8.19
N VAL A 40 -2.42 13.75 -7.94
CA VAL A 40 -1.38 13.11 -8.74
C VAL A 40 -0.61 12.17 -7.83
N CYS A 41 -0.57 10.88 -8.21
CA CYS A 41 0.23 9.85 -7.59
C CYS A 41 1.38 9.47 -8.55
N PRO A 42 2.58 10.07 -8.38
CA PRO A 42 3.72 9.76 -9.24
C PRO A 42 4.14 8.31 -9.09
N TRP A 43 4.34 7.60 -10.20
CA TRP A 43 4.73 6.19 -10.14
C TRP A 43 6.08 6.00 -9.46
N ARG A 44 7.03 6.93 -9.65
CA ARG A 44 8.41 6.86 -9.12
C ARG A 44 9.02 5.48 -9.34
N THR A 45 8.86 4.94 -10.55
CA THR A 45 9.12 3.54 -10.89
C THR A 45 10.53 3.13 -10.52
N ARG A 46 11.52 4.00 -10.77
CA ARG A 46 12.92 3.71 -10.42
C ARG A 46 13.13 3.49 -8.93
N ILE A 47 12.57 4.35 -8.08
CA ILE A 47 12.68 4.25 -6.62
C ILE A 47 11.99 2.99 -6.12
N ARG A 48 10.81 2.67 -6.68
CA ARG A 48 10.07 1.45 -6.34
C ARG A 48 10.86 0.20 -6.69
N ILE A 49 11.40 0.09 -7.91
CA ILE A 49 12.22 -1.05 -8.33
C ILE A 49 13.41 -1.24 -7.37
N LEU A 50 14.14 -0.16 -7.07
CA LEU A 50 15.28 -0.21 -6.17
C LEU A 50 14.88 -0.64 -4.75
N ALA A 51 13.77 -0.14 -4.22
CA ALA A 51 13.25 -0.52 -2.91
C ALA A 51 12.75 -1.98 -2.90
N SER A 52 12.11 -2.44 -3.97
CA SER A 52 11.63 -3.82 -4.14
C SER A 52 12.77 -4.83 -4.17
N ILE A 53 13.89 -4.51 -4.81
CA ILE A 53 15.11 -5.34 -4.79
C ILE A 53 15.59 -5.59 -3.35
N LEU A 54 15.63 -4.53 -2.53
CA LEU A 54 16.04 -4.65 -1.13
C LEU A 54 15.02 -5.44 -0.29
N SER A 55 13.73 -5.12 -0.44
CA SER A 55 12.67 -5.80 0.28
C SER A 55 12.59 -7.29 -0.07
N PHE A 56 12.80 -7.66 -1.34
CA PHE A 56 12.81 -9.05 -1.78
C PHE A 56 13.93 -9.84 -1.10
N ARG A 57 15.13 -9.25 -0.98
CA ARG A 57 16.26 -9.89 -0.28
C ARG A 57 15.99 -10.11 1.22
N GLU A 58 15.19 -9.25 1.85
CA GLU A 58 14.83 -9.39 3.26
C GLU A 58 13.72 -10.44 3.51
N SER A 59 12.86 -10.70 2.52
CA SER A 59 11.69 -11.57 2.69
C SER A 59 11.80 -12.95 2.05
N ALA A 60 12.61 -13.10 0.99
CA ALA A 60 12.74 -14.35 0.26
C ALA A 60 13.71 -15.33 0.97
N PRO A 61 13.50 -16.65 0.83
CA PRO A 61 14.51 -17.66 1.20
C PRO A 61 15.86 -17.34 0.55
N GLU A 62 16.97 -17.57 1.26
CA GLU A 62 18.31 -17.12 0.83
C GLU A 62 18.73 -17.67 -0.53
N ASP A 63 18.44 -18.94 -0.80
CA ASP A 63 18.72 -19.64 -2.05
C ASP A 63 17.94 -19.05 -3.23
N VAL A 64 16.64 -18.79 -3.03
CA VAL A 64 15.80 -18.10 -4.01
C VAL A 64 16.28 -16.67 -4.22
N ALA A 65 16.57 -15.95 -3.13
CA ALA A 65 17.00 -14.57 -3.21
C ALA A 65 18.30 -14.42 -4.01
N GLU A 66 19.28 -15.31 -3.82
CA GLU A 66 20.55 -15.27 -4.54
C GLU A 66 20.40 -15.59 -6.03
N ALA A 67 19.52 -16.53 -6.38
CA ALA A 67 19.29 -16.90 -7.78
C ALA A 67 18.68 -15.76 -8.61
N PHE A 68 17.76 -14.99 -8.03
CA PHE A 68 17.04 -13.91 -8.73
C PHE A 68 17.68 -12.54 -8.57
N VAL A 69 18.27 -12.27 -7.40
CA VAL A 69 18.88 -10.97 -7.06
C VAL A 69 20.21 -11.20 -6.36
N PRO A 70 21.31 -11.35 -7.14
CA PRO A 70 22.64 -11.55 -6.59
C PRO A 70 23.06 -10.41 -5.66
N GLU A 71 23.89 -10.70 -4.66
CA GLU A 71 24.29 -9.72 -3.63
C GLU A 71 24.92 -8.44 -4.23
N ALA A 72 25.62 -8.55 -5.36
CA ALA A 72 26.19 -7.41 -6.07
C ALA A 72 25.12 -6.42 -6.57
N GLU A 73 23.99 -6.92 -7.06
CA GLU A 73 22.86 -6.09 -7.50
C GLU A 73 22.13 -5.47 -6.31
N VAL A 74 22.01 -6.19 -5.18
CA VAL A 74 21.48 -5.61 -3.92
C VAL A 74 22.34 -4.42 -3.48
N ARG A 75 23.67 -4.58 -3.46
CA ARG A 75 24.60 -3.48 -3.10
C ARG A 75 24.55 -2.31 -4.09
N ARG A 76 24.37 -2.60 -5.38
CA ARG A 76 24.20 -1.56 -6.41
C ARG A 76 22.89 -0.79 -6.18
N ALA A 77 21.79 -1.51 -5.99
CA ALA A 77 20.48 -0.91 -5.75
C ALA A 77 20.47 -0.05 -4.49
N ALA A 78 21.07 -0.52 -3.39
CA ALA A 78 21.20 0.23 -2.15
C ALA A 78 21.98 1.55 -2.35
N ARG A 79 23.12 1.51 -3.05
CA ARG A 79 23.93 2.71 -3.33
C ARG A 79 23.17 3.72 -4.19
N GLU A 80 22.46 3.25 -5.19
CA GLU A 80 21.68 4.11 -6.08
C GLU A 80 20.48 4.73 -5.36
N LEU A 81 19.73 3.93 -4.59
CA LEU A 81 18.63 4.42 -3.77
C LEU A 81 19.10 5.48 -2.76
N ALA A 82 20.26 5.24 -2.12
CA ALA A 82 20.87 6.23 -1.22
C ALA A 82 21.28 7.51 -1.97
N SER A 83 21.79 7.41 -3.20
CA SER A 83 22.12 8.56 -4.05
C SER A 83 20.88 9.38 -4.42
N LEU A 84 19.80 8.71 -4.82
CA LEU A 84 18.51 9.35 -5.12
C LEU A 84 17.96 10.06 -3.88
N LYS A 85 17.96 9.39 -2.71
CA LYS A 85 17.54 9.99 -1.44
C LYS A 85 18.42 11.17 -1.00
N ARG A 86 19.73 11.17 -1.29
CA ARG A 86 20.58 12.35 -1.02
C ARG A 86 20.20 13.55 -1.89
N ARG A 87 19.82 13.32 -3.14
CA ARG A 87 19.39 14.38 -4.07
C ARG A 87 17.99 14.89 -3.76
N GLU A 88 17.09 13.99 -3.38
CA GLU A 88 15.71 14.30 -2.99
C GLU A 88 15.39 13.53 -1.69
N PRO A 89 15.64 14.12 -0.50
CA PRO A 89 15.42 13.45 0.79
C PRO A 89 13.98 13.01 1.05
N SER A 90 13.01 13.68 0.41
CA SER A 90 11.60 13.34 0.45
C SER A 90 11.19 12.25 -0.55
N ALA A 91 12.13 11.70 -1.33
CA ALA A 91 11.84 10.71 -2.35
C ALA A 91 11.58 9.33 -1.74
N VAL A 92 10.35 9.15 -1.28
CA VAL A 92 9.77 7.84 -0.94
C VAL A 92 8.91 7.35 -2.11
N PRO A 93 8.70 6.03 -2.26
CA PRO A 93 7.65 5.51 -3.15
C PRO A 93 6.32 6.21 -2.86
N SER A 94 5.62 6.70 -3.88
CA SER A 94 4.29 7.31 -3.68
C SER A 94 3.16 6.28 -3.58
N MET A 95 3.47 5.01 -3.85
CA MET A 95 2.57 3.88 -3.76
C MET A 95 3.27 2.70 -3.06
N LEU A 96 2.51 1.98 -2.25
CA LEU A 96 2.88 0.67 -1.72
C LEU A 96 2.00 -0.38 -2.40
N GLN A 97 2.55 -1.56 -2.68
CA GLN A 97 1.84 -2.65 -3.35
C GLN A 97 2.08 -3.97 -2.64
N SER A 98 1.10 -4.87 -2.74
CA SER A 98 1.13 -6.22 -2.20
C SER A 98 0.54 -7.15 -3.24
N PRO A 99 1.22 -8.25 -3.59
CA PRO A 99 0.67 -9.21 -4.53
C PRO A 99 -0.47 -10.00 -3.87
N TRP A 100 -1.51 -10.30 -4.65
CA TRP A 100 -2.59 -11.24 -4.33
C TRP A 100 -3.49 -10.93 -3.12
N HIS A 101 -3.15 -9.96 -2.26
CA HIS A 101 -3.98 -9.60 -1.11
C HIS A 101 -3.71 -8.18 -0.64
N VAL A 102 -4.67 -7.62 0.11
CA VAL A 102 -4.48 -6.36 0.84
C VAL A 102 -3.91 -6.67 2.24
N PRO A 103 -2.72 -6.17 2.61
CA PRO A 103 -2.16 -6.40 3.93
C PRO A 103 -3.03 -5.78 5.03
N ILE A 104 -3.41 -6.59 6.03
CA ILE A 104 -4.34 -6.20 7.10
C ILE A 104 -3.94 -4.88 7.78
N ARG A 105 -2.64 -4.65 7.98
CA ARG A 105 -2.10 -3.43 8.58
C ARG A 105 -2.47 -2.14 7.82
N TRP A 106 -2.80 -2.21 6.53
CA TRP A 106 -3.19 -1.03 5.75
C TRP A 106 -4.59 -0.54 6.11
N PHE A 107 -5.51 -1.43 6.50
CA PHE A 107 -6.85 -1.07 6.96
C PHE A 107 -6.84 -0.20 8.23
N VAL A 108 -5.72 -0.17 8.97
CA VAL A 108 -5.57 0.75 10.11
C VAL A 108 -5.68 2.22 9.70
N LEU A 109 -5.43 2.53 8.41
CA LEU A 109 -5.45 3.89 7.89
C LEU A 109 -6.81 4.35 7.42
N VAL A 110 -7.81 3.47 7.33
CA VAL A 110 -9.11 3.77 6.71
C VAL A 110 -10.28 3.38 7.62
N ASP A 111 -11.48 3.81 7.27
CA ASP A 111 -12.72 3.51 7.97
C ASP A 111 -13.87 3.30 6.98
N GLU A 112 -14.99 2.76 7.45
CA GLU A 112 -16.14 2.38 6.63
C GLU A 112 -16.73 3.55 5.84
N GLY A 113 -16.80 4.74 6.45
CA GLY A 113 -17.30 5.94 5.78
C GLY A 113 -16.44 6.44 4.61
N GLU A 114 -15.25 5.85 4.43
CA GLU A 114 -14.31 6.15 3.36
C GLU A 114 -14.32 5.06 2.27
N ARG A 115 -15.12 3.99 2.43
CA ARG A 115 -15.23 2.85 1.53
C ARG A 115 -16.09 3.20 0.31
N HIS A 116 -15.60 2.83 -0.86
CA HIS A 116 -16.29 2.98 -2.14
C HIS A 116 -16.25 1.65 -2.88
N LEU A 117 -17.42 1.08 -3.13
CA LEU A 117 -17.61 -0.05 -4.05
C LEU A 117 -18.37 0.47 -5.27
N VAL A 118 -17.73 0.40 -6.44
CA VAL A 118 -18.28 0.92 -7.70
C VAL A 118 -18.14 -0.13 -8.80
N GLN A 119 -19.05 -0.10 -9.76
CA GLN A 119 -18.87 -0.82 -11.02
C GLN A 119 -17.89 -0.03 -11.91
N ASP A 120 -16.92 -0.71 -12.49
CA ASP A 120 -16.02 -0.10 -13.47
C ASP A 120 -16.66 -0.02 -14.87
N GLY A 121 -16.06 0.79 -15.76
CA GLY A 121 -16.58 0.97 -17.12
C GLY A 121 -16.47 -0.25 -18.04
N LEU A 122 -15.83 -1.33 -17.57
CA LEU A 122 -15.65 -2.60 -18.28
C LEU A 122 -16.55 -3.71 -17.72
N GLY A 123 -17.45 -3.38 -16.79
CA GLY A 123 -18.40 -4.32 -16.17
C GLY A 123 -17.83 -5.08 -14.97
N GLY A 124 -16.58 -4.82 -14.58
CA GLY A 124 -15.96 -5.29 -13.34
C GLY A 124 -16.33 -4.44 -12.13
N PHE A 125 -15.74 -4.76 -10.99
CA PHE A 125 -15.97 -4.06 -9.73
C PHE A 125 -14.67 -3.52 -9.17
N ARG A 126 -14.76 -2.33 -8.57
CA ARG A 126 -13.65 -1.68 -7.91
C ARG A 126 -14.04 -1.34 -6.48
N LEU A 127 -13.25 -1.85 -5.54
CA LEU A 127 -13.36 -1.49 -4.13
C LEU A 127 -12.12 -0.72 -3.70
N TYR A 128 -12.33 0.45 -3.15
CA TYR A 128 -11.24 1.29 -2.64
C TYR A 128 -11.71 2.11 -1.44
N TYR A 129 -10.76 2.56 -0.63
CA TYR A 129 -11.01 3.54 0.42
C TYR A 129 -10.31 4.85 0.08
N TRP A 130 -10.96 5.99 0.32
CA TRP A 130 -10.43 7.32 0.02
C TRP A 130 -10.47 8.23 1.25
N THR A 131 -9.31 8.65 1.74
CA THR A 131 -9.21 9.45 2.98
C THR A 131 -8.16 10.55 2.89
N ASP A 132 -8.40 11.65 3.60
CA ASP A 132 -7.40 12.68 3.83
C ASP A 132 -6.17 12.10 4.55
N ILE A 133 -4.95 12.41 4.12
CA ILE A 133 -3.73 11.90 4.76
C ILE A 133 -3.64 12.27 6.24
N LYS A 134 -4.20 13.42 6.62
CA LYS A 134 -4.29 13.88 8.01
C LYS A 134 -5.17 12.95 8.85
N VAL A 135 -6.27 12.45 8.28
CA VAL A 135 -7.20 11.53 8.94
C VAL A 135 -6.54 10.17 9.10
N ALA A 136 -6.01 9.60 8.01
CA ALA A 136 -5.25 8.35 8.03
C ALA A 136 -4.10 8.37 9.05
N LYS A 137 -3.30 9.44 9.07
CA LYS A 137 -2.20 9.59 10.02
C LYS A 137 -2.66 9.60 11.48
N ARG A 138 -3.70 10.38 11.81
CA ARG A 138 -4.28 10.38 13.16
C ARG A 138 -4.82 9.01 13.56
N ARG A 139 -5.41 8.27 12.62
CA ARG A 139 -5.92 6.91 12.85
C ARG A 139 -4.77 5.94 13.15
N GLY A 140 -3.71 5.95 12.33
CA GLY A 140 -2.50 5.17 12.57
C GLY A 140 -1.79 5.52 13.89
N ASP A 141 -1.67 6.81 14.23
CA ASP A 141 -1.07 7.27 15.49
C ASP A 141 -1.87 6.77 16.71
N ARG A 142 -3.21 6.79 16.65
CA ARG A 142 -4.08 6.22 17.71
C ARG A 142 -3.89 4.72 17.83
N ALA A 143 -3.87 3.99 16.71
CA ALA A 143 -3.62 2.56 16.71
C ALA A 143 -2.25 2.21 17.33
N LEU A 144 -1.21 3.00 17.03
CA LEU A 144 0.11 2.84 17.66
C LEU A 144 0.08 3.01 19.17
N GLN A 145 -0.70 3.96 19.70
CA GLN A 145 -0.83 4.14 21.14
C GLN A 145 -1.45 2.91 21.82
N VAL A 146 -2.44 2.29 21.17
CA VAL A 146 -3.08 1.07 21.67
C VAL A 146 -2.13 -0.12 21.57
N LEU A 147 -1.56 -0.37 20.39
CA LEU A 147 -0.69 -1.52 20.13
C LEU A 147 0.61 -1.51 20.95
N ARG A 148 1.16 -0.34 21.28
CA ARG A 148 2.36 -0.22 22.14
C ARG A 148 2.09 -0.56 23.61
N ARG A 149 0.83 -0.54 24.03
CA ARG A 149 0.40 -0.88 25.40
C ARG A 149 -0.07 -2.33 25.51
N SER A 150 -0.02 -3.09 24.41
CA SER A 150 -0.32 -4.52 24.38
C SER A 150 0.93 -5.31 24.00
N ASP A 151 0.83 -6.64 24.01
CA ASP A 151 1.92 -7.55 23.64
C ASP A 151 2.12 -7.67 22.10
N LEU A 152 1.56 -6.74 21.32
CA LEU A 152 1.59 -6.74 19.86
C LEU A 152 2.71 -5.84 19.28
N ALA A 153 3.88 -5.86 19.92
CA ALA A 153 5.02 -5.05 19.50
C ALA A 153 5.44 -5.24 18.02
N PRO A 154 5.45 -6.46 17.44
CA PRO A 154 5.74 -6.64 16.02
C PRO A 154 4.75 -5.93 15.10
N VAL A 155 3.45 -5.98 15.42
CA VAL A 155 2.40 -5.29 14.67
C VAL A 155 2.55 -3.77 14.80
N ALA A 156 2.87 -3.28 16.01
CA ALA A 156 3.13 -1.87 16.25
C ALA A 156 4.30 -1.33 15.43
N LYS A 157 5.33 -2.15 15.13
CA LYS A 157 6.42 -1.77 14.24
C LYS A 157 5.91 -1.56 12.81
N LEU A 158 5.16 -2.51 12.26
CA LEU A 158 4.62 -2.43 10.90
C LEU A 158 3.70 -1.22 10.70
N VAL A 159 2.84 -0.91 11.68
CA VAL A 159 1.98 0.28 11.64
C VAL A 159 2.82 1.57 11.74
N ARG A 160 3.91 1.55 12.51
CA ARG A 160 4.81 2.72 12.66
C ARG A 160 5.47 3.05 11.33
N ASP A 161 5.96 2.06 10.62
CA ASP A 161 6.61 2.23 9.32
C ASP A 161 5.62 2.84 8.31
N LEU A 162 4.36 2.41 8.34
CA LEU A 162 3.29 2.96 7.51
C LEU A 162 2.98 4.43 7.84
N VAL A 163 2.87 4.78 9.12
CA VAL A 163 2.66 6.17 9.57
C VAL A 163 3.87 7.06 9.23
N GLN A 164 5.08 6.51 9.33
CA GLN A 164 6.31 7.22 8.95
C GLN A 164 6.35 7.48 7.45
N TRP A 165 5.94 6.52 6.62
CA TRP A 165 5.81 6.68 5.17
C TRP A 165 4.84 7.82 4.82
N LEU A 166 3.66 7.87 5.44
CA LEU A 166 2.71 8.99 5.27
C LEU A 166 3.33 10.35 5.65
N GLY A 167 4.30 10.37 6.57
CA GLY A 167 5.00 11.58 7.00
C GLY A 167 5.84 12.27 5.92
N ALA A 168 6.12 11.60 4.80
CA ALA A 168 6.89 12.16 3.69
C ALA A 168 6.05 13.03 2.73
N PHE A 169 4.73 13.01 2.86
CA PHE A 169 3.81 13.69 1.93
C PHE A 169 3.20 14.97 2.52
N SER A 170 2.72 15.86 1.63
CA SER A 170 2.03 17.09 2.04
C SER A 170 0.74 16.77 2.80
N ARG A 171 0.33 17.66 3.72
CA ARG A 171 -0.92 17.53 4.48
C ARG A 171 -2.19 17.66 3.63
N GLU A 172 -2.04 18.08 2.38
CA GLU A 172 -3.12 18.19 1.39
C GLU A 172 -3.27 16.93 0.53
N CYS A 173 -2.36 15.96 0.68
CA CYS A 173 -2.46 14.68 0.02
C CYS A 173 -3.63 13.86 0.60
N VAL A 174 -4.04 12.89 -0.20
CA VAL A 174 -5.01 11.86 0.15
C VAL A 174 -4.30 10.51 0.18
N VAL A 175 -4.88 9.56 0.89
CA VAL A 175 -4.48 8.16 0.89
C VAL A 175 -5.61 7.38 0.25
N GLU A 176 -5.24 6.59 -0.75
CA GLU A 176 -6.13 5.63 -1.36
C GLU A 176 -5.65 4.22 -1.04
N LEU A 177 -6.55 3.39 -0.52
CA LEU A 177 -6.34 1.96 -0.39
C LEU A 177 -7.18 1.28 -1.47
N ASP A 178 -6.57 0.96 -2.60
CA ASP A 178 -7.23 0.36 -3.76
C ASP A 178 -7.00 -1.16 -3.80
N TYR A 179 -8.09 -1.93 -3.95
CA TYR A 179 -8.01 -3.38 -4.17
C TYR A 179 -7.45 -3.69 -5.57
N ALA A 180 -7.58 -2.77 -6.52
CA ALA A 180 -6.98 -2.85 -7.84
C ALA A 180 -7.15 -4.25 -8.48
N SER A 181 -6.05 -4.92 -8.84
CA SER A 181 -6.06 -6.21 -9.51
C SER A 181 -6.54 -7.38 -8.65
N VAL A 182 -6.74 -7.21 -7.33
CA VAL A 182 -7.35 -8.26 -6.51
C VAL A 182 -8.88 -8.18 -6.48
N ALA A 183 -9.49 -7.03 -6.81
CA ALA A 183 -10.95 -6.90 -6.81
C ALA A 183 -11.65 -7.91 -7.75
N PRO A 184 -11.16 -8.17 -8.99
CA PRO A 184 -11.76 -9.16 -9.88
C PRO A 184 -11.69 -10.61 -9.39
N LEU A 185 -10.97 -10.89 -8.31
CA LEU A 185 -10.89 -12.22 -7.70
C LEU A 185 -12.10 -12.57 -6.83
N PHE A 186 -12.98 -11.60 -6.60
CA PHE A 186 -14.16 -11.67 -5.76
C PHE A 186 -15.43 -11.34 -6.54
N THR A 187 -16.55 -11.90 -6.10
CA THR A 187 -17.89 -11.51 -6.56
C THR A 187 -18.32 -10.16 -5.97
N TRP A 188 -19.37 -9.56 -6.53
CA TRP A 188 -19.97 -8.35 -5.97
C TRP A 188 -20.36 -8.54 -4.50
N ASP A 189 -21.06 -9.62 -4.18
CA ASP A 189 -21.54 -9.87 -2.83
C ASP A 189 -20.38 -10.06 -1.84
N GLU A 190 -19.28 -10.71 -2.25
CA GLU A 190 -18.08 -10.83 -1.42
C GLU A 190 -17.42 -9.47 -1.17
N LEU A 191 -17.33 -8.60 -2.19
CA LEU A 191 -16.80 -7.24 -2.04
C LEU A 191 -17.74 -6.34 -1.24
N ASP A 192 -19.05 -6.47 -1.42
CA ASP A 192 -20.02 -5.64 -0.73
C ASP A 192 -20.02 -5.94 0.77
N ASN A 193 -19.94 -7.23 1.13
CA ASN A 193 -19.81 -7.69 2.51
C ASN A 193 -18.38 -7.56 3.08
N ASP A 194 -17.40 -7.07 2.31
CA ASP A 194 -16.06 -6.80 2.82
C ASP A 194 -16.01 -5.45 3.56
N HIS A 195 -16.10 -5.54 4.88
CA HIS A 195 -15.95 -4.43 5.83
C HIS A 195 -14.61 -4.47 6.58
N SER A 196 -13.53 -4.95 5.94
CA SER A 196 -12.21 -5.11 6.56
C SER A 196 -11.70 -3.81 7.23
N GLY A 197 -12.00 -2.64 6.66
CA GLY A 197 -11.71 -1.35 7.28
C GLY A 197 -12.35 -1.21 8.66
N GLN A 198 -13.67 -1.40 8.73
CA GLN A 198 -14.44 -1.32 9.97
C GLN A 198 -13.99 -2.35 11.00
N GLU A 199 -13.77 -3.60 10.59
CA GLU A 199 -13.39 -4.69 11.49
C GLU A 199 -12.01 -4.47 12.11
N VAL A 200 -11.04 -3.95 11.34
CA VAL A 200 -9.72 -3.59 11.87
C VAL A 200 -9.82 -2.42 12.85
N GLN A 201 -10.65 -1.41 12.59
CA GLN A 201 -10.92 -0.35 13.57
C GLN A 201 -11.55 -0.90 14.86
N GLY A 202 -12.48 -1.85 14.72
CA GLY A 202 -13.09 -2.57 15.84
C GLY A 202 -12.07 -3.36 16.65
N ALA A 203 -11.19 -4.12 15.98
CA ALA A 203 -10.14 -4.90 16.62
C ALA A 203 -9.17 -4.01 17.41
N ILE A 204 -8.71 -2.90 16.82
CA ILE A 204 -7.86 -1.92 17.52
C ILE A 204 -8.58 -1.34 18.74
N SER A 205 -9.86 -1.00 18.61
CA SER A 205 -10.66 -0.47 19.72
C SER A 205 -10.85 -1.50 20.84
N ALA A 206 -11.04 -2.78 20.49
CA ALA A 206 -11.16 -3.89 21.44
C ALA A 206 -9.84 -4.16 22.19
N ILE A 207 -8.68 -4.10 21.53
CA ILE A 207 -7.37 -4.23 22.19
C ILE A 207 -7.19 -3.18 23.30
N GLY A 208 -7.71 -1.97 23.09
CA GLY A 208 -7.64 -0.89 24.08
C GLY A 208 -8.56 -1.06 25.29
N ARG A 209 -9.50 -2.03 25.27
CA ARG A 209 -10.47 -2.28 26.33
C ARG A 209 -10.06 -3.50 27.16
N ARG A 210 -10.17 -3.38 28.49
CA ARG A 210 -9.87 -4.50 29.41
C ARG A 210 -10.85 -5.65 29.17
N GLY A 211 -10.33 -6.85 28.95
CA GLY A 211 -11.13 -8.07 28.78
C GLY A 211 -11.69 -8.32 27.38
N ALA A 212 -11.43 -7.44 26.41
CA ALA A 212 -11.97 -7.56 25.04
C ALA A 212 -10.99 -8.17 24.02
N MET A 213 -9.95 -8.88 24.47
CA MET A 213 -8.96 -9.50 23.57
C MET A 213 -9.56 -10.60 22.68
N LYS A 214 -10.58 -11.32 23.17
CA LYS A 214 -11.29 -12.33 22.36
C LYS A 214 -12.02 -11.67 21.19
N GLU A 215 -12.75 -10.59 21.45
CA GLU A 215 -13.43 -9.79 20.42
C GLU A 215 -12.43 -9.24 19.38
N ALA A 216 -11.29 -8.71 19.84
CA ALA A 216 -10.23 -8.26 18.94
C ALA A 216 -9.70 -9.38 18.04
N ALA A 217 -9.52 -10.58 18.60
CA ALA A 217 -9.06 -11.74 17.86
C ALA A 217 -10.09 -12.21 16.84
N GLU A 218 -11.37 -12.26 17.19
CA GLU A 218 -12.47 -12.64 16.28
C GLU A 218 -12.54 -11.70 15.07
N LEU A 219 -12.50 -10.38 15.30
CA LEU A 219 -12.48 -9.37 14.23
C LEU A 219 -11.23 -9.50 13.34
N TYR A 220 -10.05 -9.70 13.93
CA TYR A 220 -8.83 -9.89 13.16
C TYR A 220 -8.87 -11.18 12.32
N GLN A 221 -9.37 -12.28 12.88
CA GLN A 221 -9.47 -13.56 12.18
C GLN A 221 -10.49 -13.51 11.05
N SER A 222 -11.58 -12.76 11.19
CA SER A 222 -12.53 -12.50 10.11
C SER A 222 -11.82 -11.93 8.87
N VAL A 223 -11.04 -10.85 9.07
CA VAL A 223 -10.26 -10.21 8.00
C VAL A 223 -9.18 -11.15 7.47
N ALA A 224 -8.44 -11.82 8.35
CA ALA A 224 -7.37 -12.73 7.95
C ALA A 224 -7.89 -13.93 7.14
N GLY A 225 -9.08 -14.43 7.48
CA GLY A 225 -9.78 -15.51 6.79
C GLY A 225 -10.17 -15.12 5.37
N ARG A 226 -10.76 -13.93 5.16
CA ARG A 226 -11.08 -13.40 3.83
C ARG A 226 -9.87 -13.38 2.90
N TRP A 227 -8.73 -12.92 3.41
CA TRP A 227 -7.50 -12.83 2.63
C TRP A 227 -6.68 -14.13 2.60
N ALA A 228 -7.10 -15.19 3.32
CA ALA A 228 -6.38 -16.47 3.32
C ALA A 228 -6.50 -17.18 1.98
N GLU A 229 -7.68 -17.17 1.35
CA GLU A 229 -7.88 -17.77 0.03
C GLU A 229 -7.13 -16.99 -1.07
N ALA A 230 -7.19 -15.66 -1.01
CA ALA A 230 -6.45 -14.84 -1.97
C ALA A 230 -4.92 -15.05 -1.83
N ARG A 231 -4.41 -15.22 -0.60
CA ARG A 231 -3.02 -15.60 -0.34
C ARG A 231 -2.68 -17.05 -0.73
N SER A 232 -3.61 -18.00 -0.68
CA SER A 232 -3.29 -19.37 -1.12
C SER A 232 -3.00 -19.44 -2.62
N ARG A 233 -3.56 -18.52 -3.42
CA ARG A 233 -3.25 -18.35 -4.85
C ARG A 233 -1.81 -17.85 -5.08
N GLU A 234 -1.17 -17.22 -4.10
CA GLU A 234 0.26 -16.87 -4.14
C GLU A 234 1.15 -18.13 -4.05
N LEU A 235 0.75 -19.14 -3.28
CA LEU A 235 1.53 -20.37 -3.07
C LEU A 235 1.45 -21.36 -4.25
N LEU A 236 0.47 -21.16 -5.15
CA LEU A 236 0.19 -22.04 -6.29
C LEU A 236 0.81 -21.54 -7.61
N ASN A 237 1.38 -20.33 -7.63
CA ASN A 237 2.02 -19.70 -8.79
C ASN A 237 3.52 -19.49 -8.53
#